data_AF-A0A960SUD2-F1
#
_entry.id   AF-A0A960SUD2-F1
#
_cell.length_a   1.000
_cell.length_b   1.000
_cell.length_c   1.000
_cell.angle_alpha   90.00
_cell.angle_beta   90.00
_cell.angle_gamma   90.00
#
_symmetry.space_group_name_H-M   'P 1'
#
loop_
_entity.id
_entity.type
_entity.pdbx_description
1 polymer ?
#
loop_
_entity_poly.entity_id
_entity_poly.type
_entity_poly.pdbx_seq_one_letter_code
_entity_poly.pdbx_strand_id
1 'polypeptide(L)'
;MIKSLLIHTIAAALLLPILSTTASAKKYGGFKTGYTFTLRVKKVSSVEATGTPGSGTTKKVEIPDGLPKFRKGQKVRFRIGRRGKLVFKGAKIPFREDAGYSNLYRRTEPMSAAVTDDGQVIKTKKNKAEAVFLNFTRLSGGPGNTVTYSLSYTLR
;
A
#
# COMPACT_ATOMS: atom_id res chain seq x y z
N MET A 1 9.83 83.50 15.56
CA MET A 1 8.96 82.32 15.30
C MET A 1 9.82 81.20 14.72
N ILE A 2 9.58 79.97 15.19
CA ILE A 2 10.53 78.85 15.27
C ILE A 2 10.58 78.04 13.95
N LYS A 3 11.79 77.73 13.48
CA LYS A 3 12.06 76.79 12.37
C LYS A 3 11.82 75.36 12.87
N SER A 4 10.87 74.65 12.25
CA SER A 4 10.63 73.22 12.51
C SER A 4 11.51 72.38 11.58
N LEU A 5 12.33 71.50 12.17
CA LEU A 5 13.21 70.57 11.47
C LEU A 5 12.62 69.16 11.63
N LEU A 6 12.00 68.62 10.57
CA LEU A 6 11.51 67.24 10.56
C LEU A 6 12.66 66.27 10.23
N ILE A 7 13.11 65.53 11.24
CA ILE A 7 14.06 64.42 11.11
C ILE A 7 13.31 63.23 10.50
N HIS A 8 13.67 62.84 9.28
CA HIS A 8 13.18 61.63 8.63
C HIS A 8 14.03 60.44 9.08
N THR A 9 13.48 59.59 9.93
CA THR A 9 14.06 58.30 10.30
C THR A 9 13.86 57.28 9.19
N ILE A 10 14.94 56.86 8.53
CA ILE A 10 14.93 55.75 7.58
C ILE A 10 15.00 54.44 8.37
N ALA A 11 13.89 53.72 8.45
CA ALA A 11 13.86 52.37 9.02
C ALA A 11 14.41 51.37 7.99
N ALA A 12 15.60 50.83 8.25
CA ALA A 12 16.18 49.75 7.46
C ALA A 12 15.44 48.44 7.75
N ALA A 13 14.54 48.03 6.85
CA ALA A 13 13.90 46.72 6.89
C ALA A 13 14.92 45.65 6.45
N LEU A 14 15.47 44.92 7.42
CA LEU A 14 16.28 43.72 7.18
C LEU A 14 15.39 42.62 6.56
N LEU A 15 15.43 42.49 5.24
CA LEU A 15 14.90 41.34 4.50
C LEU A 15 15.76 40.10 4.81
N LEU A 16 15.39 39.37 5.86
CA LEU A 16 15.92 38.03 6.09
C LEU A 16 15.46 37.11 4.94
N PRO A 17 16.36 36.41 4.23
CA PRO A 17 15.95 35.41 3.27
C PRO A 17 15.25 34.28 4.03
N ILE A 18 13.95 34.15 3.80
CA ILE A 18 13.17 33.00 4.27
C ILE A 18 13.69 31.79 3.49
N LEU A 19 14.72 31.14 4.03
CA LEU A 19 15.19 29.83 3.61
C LEU A 19 14.02 28.85 3.83
N SER A 20 13.18 28.73 2.82
CA SER A 20 12.16 27.71 2.70
C SER A 20 12.87 26.37 2.55
N THR A 21 13.27 25.80 3.68
CA THR A 21 13.73 24.42 3.77
C THR A 21 12.53 23.54 3.42
N THR A 22 12.38 23.22 2.13
CA THR A 22 11.37 22.24 1.69
C THR A 22 11.78 20.90 2.26
N ALA A 23 11.28 20.57 3.45
CA ALA A 23 11.45 19.25 4.05
C ALA A 23 11.07 18.21 3.01
N SER A 24 12.04 17.41 2.56
CA SER A 24 11.82 16.37 1.56
C SER A 24 10.76 15.43 2.12
N ALA A 25 9.56 15.47 1.52
CA ALA A 25 8.43 14.69 2.00
C ALA A 25 8.83 13.21 2.12
N LYS A 26 8.68 12.66 3.33
CA LYS A 26 9.09 11.29 3.66
C LYS A 26 8.54 10.30 2.62
N LYS A 27 9.45 9.55 2.02
CA LYS A 27 9.12 8.47 1.07
C LYS A 27 9.04 7.14 1.80
N TYR A 28 8.24 6.24 1.25
CA TYR A 28 8.07 4.87 1.68
C TYR A 28 8.38 3.97 0.50
N GLY A 29 9.56 3.36 0.54
CA GLY A 29 10.08 2.55 -0.55
C GLY A 29 10.08 3.28 -1.89
N GLY A 30 10.63 4.49 -1.92
CA GLY A 30 10.68 5.33 -3.12
C GLY A 30 9.39 6.09 -3.47
N PHE A 31 8.24 5.75 -2.87
CA PHE A 31 6.97 6.46 -3.13
C PHE A 31 6.65 7.52 -2.08
N LYS A 32 6.12 8.66 -2.52
CA LYS A 32 5.57 9.68 -1.62
C LYS A 32 4.16 9.26 -1.15
N THR A 33 3.77 9.70 0.05
CA THR A 33 2.37 9.62 0.46
C THR A 33 1.49 10.36 -0.55
N GLY A 34 0.36 9.75 -0.92
CA GLY A 34 -0.54 10.26 -1.95
C GLY A 34 -0.23 9.75 -3.37
N TYR A 35 0.94 9.13 -3.61
CA TYR A 35 1.27 8.56 -4.92
C TYR A 35 0.20 7.54 -5.35
N THR A 36 -0.30 7.67 -6.57
CA THR A 36 -1.30 6.76 -7.14
C THR A 36 -0.82 6.14 -8.43
N PHE A 37 -1.23 4.90 -8.66
CA PHE A 37 -0.97 4.17 -9.89
C PHE A 37 -2.13 3.20 -10.14
N THR A 38 -2.30 2.78 -11.40
CA THR A 38 -3.36 1.85 -11.80
C THR A 38 -2.74 0.75 -12.63
N LEU A 39 -3.05 -0.50 -12.27
CA LEU A 39 -2.57 -1.69 -12.98
C LEU A 39 -3.76 -2.57 -13.35
N ARG A 40 -3.59 -3.44 -14.35
CA ARG A 40 -4.63 -4.37 -14.79
C ARG A 40 -4.38 -5.76 -14.20
N VAL A 41 -5.42 -6.41 -13.70
CA VAL A 41 -5.35 -7.79 -13.23
C VAL A 41 -5.05 -8.72 -14.39
N LYS A 42 -3.93 -9.43 -14.32
CA LYS A 42 -3.50 -10.43 -15.32
C LYS A 42 -3.84 -11.85 -14.89
N LYS A 43 -3.72 -12.14 -13.60
CA LYS A 43 -3.99 -13.46 -13.02
C LYS A 43 -4.77 -13.32 -11.72
N VAL A 44 -5.74 -14.22 -11.54
CA VAL A 44 -6.48 -14.46 -10.30
C VAL A 44 -6.30 -15.94 -9.98
N SER A 45 -6.00 -16.25 -8.72
CA SER A 45 -5.95 -17.63 -8.22
C SER A 45 -6.70 -17.67 -6.90
N SER A 46 -7.74 -18.48 -6.81
CA SER A 46 -8.44 -18.82 -5.58
C SER A 46 -8.29 -20.31 -5.32
N VAL A 47 -7.92 -20.66 -4.10
CA VAL A 47 -7.67 -22.04 -3.68
C VAL A 47 -8.29 -22.24 -2.31
N GLU A 48 -8.96 -23.38 -2.15
CA GLU A 48 -9.44 -23.87 -0.87
C GLU A 48 -8.74 -25.18 -0.56
N ALA A 49 -8.25 -25.32 0.67
CA ALA A 49 -7.65 -26.54 1.18
C ALA A 49 -8.28 -26.90 2.52
N THR A 50 -8.74 -28.14 2.66
CA THR A 50 -9.35 -28.63 3.89
C THR A 50 -8.32 -29.44 4.67
N GLY A 51 -8.28 -29.24 5.99
CA GLY A 51 -7.30 -29.89 6.88
C GLY A 51 -7.58 -31.37 7.18
N THR A 52 -8.65 -31.94 6.61
CA THR A 52 -9.02 -33.34 6.82
C THR A 52 -8.09 -34.25 6.02
N PRO A 53 -7.44 -35.27 6.63
CA PRO A 53 -6.62 -36.24 5.91
C PRO A 53 -7.41 -36.87 4.74
N GLY A 54 -6.85 -36.84 3.54
CA GLY A 54 -7.50 -37.34 2.32
C GLY A 54 -8.41 -36.32 1.60
N SER A 55 -8.69 -35.15 2.20
CA SER A 55 -9.39 -34.07 1.51
C SER A 55 -8.41 -33.29 0.61
N GLY A 56 -8.77 -33.18 -0.68
CA GLY A 56 -7.91 -32.57 -1.69
C GLY A 56 -7.89 -31.04 -1.63
N THR A 57 -7.14 -30.44 -2.55
CA THR A 57 -7.13 -28.99 -2.79
C THR A 57 -8.09 -28.63 -3.92
N THR A 58 -9.02 -27.72 -3.66
CA THR A 58 -9.94 -27.20 -4.68
C THR A 58 -9.42 -25.90 -5.26
N LYS A 59 -9.38 -25.78 -6.59
CA LYS A 59 -8.93 -24.57 -7.30
C LYS A 59 -10.13 -23.85 -7.92
N LYS A 60 -10.00 -22.53 -8.12
CA LYS A 60 -11.04 -21.65 -8.69
C LYS A 60 -12.32 -21.61 -7.83
N VAL A 61 -12.17 -21.72 -6.52
CA VAL A 61 -13.29 -21.57 -5.57
C VAL A 61 -13.83 -20.14 -5.55
N GLU A 62 -15.06 -19.99 -5.08
CA GLU A 62 -15.64 -18.69 -4.83
C GLU A 62 -14.79 -17.92 -3.80
N ILE A 63 -14.65 -16.61 -4.01
CA ILE A 63 -13.88 -15.76 -3.11
C ILE A 63 -14.77 -15.39 -1.92
N PRO A 64 -14.38 -15.74 -0.68
CA PRO A 64 -15.13 -15.39 0.52
C PRO A 64 -15.39 -13.89 0.65
N ASP A 65 -16.45 -13.54 1.38
CA ASP A 65 -16.75 -12.16 1.72
C ASP A 65 -15.65 -11.51 2.56
N GLY A 66 -15.54 -10.19 2.46
CA GLY A 66 -14.48 -9.43 3.12
C GLY A 66 -13.11 -9.49 2.44
N LEU A 67 -12.91 -10.33 1.43
CA LEU A 67 -11.72 -10.29 0.56
C LEU A 67 -11.95 -9.43 -0.69
N PRO A 68 -10.92 -8.78 -1.24
CA PRO A 68 -11.03 -8.09 -2.52
C PRO A 68 -11.42 -9.09 -3.61
N LYS A 69 -12.51 -8.83 -4.35
CA LYS A 69 -13.00 -9.67 -5.46
C LYS A 69 -12.68 -9.02 -6.80
N PHE A 70 -11.45 -9.20 -7.29
CA PHE A 70 -11.06 -8.66 -8.60
C PHE A 70 -11.22 -9.70 -9.71
N ARG A 71 -11.53 -9.23 -10.92
CA ARG A 71 -11.65 -10.07 -12.11
C ARG A 71 -10.44 -9.88 -13.02
N LYS A 72 -10.07 -10.92 -13.77
CA LYS A 72 -9.06 -10.81 -14.84
C LYS A 72 -9.47 -9.68 -15.80
N GLY A 73 -8.51 -8.83 -16.16
CA GLY A 73 -8.74 -7.67 -17.01
C GLY A 73 -9.22 -6.41 -16.28
N GLN A 74 -9.63 -6.50 -15.02
CA GLN A 74 -10.04 -5.33 -14.24
C GLN A 74 -8.88 -4.38 -13.98
N LYS A 75 -9.10 -3.06 -14.12
CA LYS A 75 -8.15 -2.04 -13.67
C LYS A 75 -8.34 -1.80 -12.17
N VAL A 76 -7.25 -1.80 -11.41
CA VAL A 76 -7.24 -1.56 -9.98
C VAL A 76 -6.37 -0.33 -9.70
N ARG A 77 -6.96 0.67 -9.06
CA ARG A 77 -6.27 1.88 -8.62
C ARG A 77 -5.71 1.67 -7.22
N PHE A 78 -4.42 1.98 -7.07
CA PHE A 78 -3.69 1.96 -5.82
C PHE A 78 -3.32 3.37 -5.40
N ARG A 79 -3.19 3.56 -4.08
CA ARG A 79 -2.68 4.79 -3.47
C ARG A 79 -1.75 4.45 -2.31
N ILE A 80 -0.64 5.16 -2.21
CA ILE A 80 0.21 5.15 -1.02
C ILE A 80 -0.44 6.05 0.04
N GLY A 81 -1.00 5.44 1.07
CA GLY A 81 -1.64 6.12 2.19
C GLY A 81 -0.65 6.69 3.19
N ARG A 82 -1.19 7.23 4.29
CA ARG A 82 -0.37 7.69 5.44
C ARG A 82 0.50 6.54 5.94
N ARG A 83 1.74 6.84 6.33
CA ARG A 83 2.75 5.84 6.77
C ARG A 83 3.06 4.78 5.71
N GLY A 84 2.94 5.12 4.43
CA GLY A 84 3.33 4.26 3.32
C GLY A 84 2.32 3.16 2.95
N LYS A 85 1.20 3.01 3.66
CA LYS A 85 0.23 1.92 3.45
C LYS A 85 -0.18 1.76 1.99
N LEU A 86 -0.23 0.54 1.46
CA LEU A 86 -0.81 0.26 0.15
C LEU A 86 -2.34 0.23 0.28
N VAL A 87 -3.03 1.15 -0.40
CA VAL A 87 -4.49 1.32 -0.31
C VAL A 87 -5.12 1.05 -1.67
N PHE A 88 -6.18 0.24 -1.70
CA PHE A 88 -6.98 -0.06 -2.88
C PHE A 88 -8.39 -0.49 -2.46
N LYS A 89 -9.28 -0.75 -3.44
CA LYS A 89 -10.64 -1.19 -3.14
C LYS A 89 -10.60 -2.56 -2.44
N GLY A 90 -11.10 -2.61 -1.20
CA GLY A 90 -11.21 -3.84 -0.41
C GLY A 90 -10.12 -4.05 0.63
N ALA A 91 -8.99 -3.32 0.62
CA ALA A 91 -7.97 -3.47 1.66
C ALA A 91 -7.03 -2.26 1.81
N LYS A 92 -6.35 -2.23 2.97
CA LYS A 92 -5.25 -1.33 3.28
C LYS A 92 -4.14 -2.15 3.93
N ILE A 93 -3.01 -2.32 3.28
CA ILE A 93 -1.91 -3.17 3.77
C ILE A 93 -0.75 -2.28 4.25
N PRO A 94 -0.29 -2.41 5.51
CA PRO A 94 0.83 -1.64 6.03
C PRO A 94 2.11 -1.83 5.21
N PHE A 95 2.86 -0.74 5.03
CA PHE A 95 4.21 -0.82 4.48
C PHE A 95 5.12 -1.49 5.50
N ARG A 96 5.93 -2.44 5.03
CA ARG A 96 6.89 -3.18 5.85
C ARG A 96 8.32 -2.77 5.52
N GLU A 97 8.70 -2.87 4.25
CA GLU A 97 10.11 -2.82 3.85
C GLU A 97 10.28 -2.33 2.41
N ASP A 98 11.41 -1.68 2.14
CA ASP A 98 11.92 -1.41 0.79
C ASP A 98 13.05 -2.40 0.47
N ALA A 99 12.82 -3.30 -0.48
CA ALA A 99 13.79 -4.27 -0.97
C ALA A 99 14.44 -3.81 -2.29
N GLY A 100 14.63 -2.49 -2.45
CA GLY A 100 15.23 -1.87 -3.63
C GLY A 100 14.25 -1.81 -4.80
N TYR A 101 14.11 -2.91 -5.55
CA TYR A 101 13.19 -3.01 -6.70
C TYR A 101 11.77 -3.38 -6.32
N SER A 102 11.49 -3.62 -5.03
CA SER A 102 10.13 -3.87 -4.58
C SER A 102 9.86 -3.29 -3.20
N ASN A 103 8.60 -2.94 -2.96
CA ASN A 103 8.11 -2.61 -1.64
C ASN A 103 7.27 -3.76 -1.11
N LEU A 104 7.54 -4.19 0.11
CA LEU A 104 6.81 -5.23 0.80
C LEU A 104 5.77 -4.61 1.73
N TYR A 105 4.58 -5.20 1.72
CA TYR A 105 3.43 -4.79 2.52
C TYR A 105 2.89 -6.02 3.23
N ARG A 106 2.62 -5.90 4.52
CA ARG A 106 2.10 -6.99 5.35
C ARG A 106 1.30 -6.45 6.52
N ARG A 107 0.19 -7.12 6.87
CA ARG A 107 -0.48 -6.92 8.16
C ARG A 107 0.23 -7.77 9.23
N THR A 108 0.64 -7.14 10.34
CA THR A 108 1.51 -7.75 11.39
C THR A 108 0.81 -8.01 12.73
N GLU A 109 -0.45 -7.62 12.91
CA GLU A 109 -1.24 -7.88 14.13
C GLU A 109 -1.69 -9.35 14.20
N PRO A 110 -1.97 -9.91 15.40
CA PRO A 110 -1.80 -11.33 15.70
C PRO A 110 -2.85 -12.15 14.95
N MET A 111 -2.48 -12.51 13.73
CA MET A 111 -3.15 -13.51 12.97
C MET A 111 -2.47 -14.82 13.35
N SER A 112 -3.27 -15.88 13.58
CA SER A 112 -2.77 -17.23 13.33
C SER A 112 -1.92 -17.18 12.05
N ALA A 113 -0.77 -17.85 12.01
CA ALA A 113 0.16 -17.79 10.87
C ALA A 113 -0.53 -18.05 9.51
N ALA A 114 -1.73 -18.64 9.52
CA ALA A 114 -2.55 -18.92 8.37
C ALA A 114 -3.53 -17.80 7.93
N VAL A 115 -3.59 -16.65 8.61
CA VAL A 115 -4.39 -15.50 8.13
C VAL A 115 -3.42 -14.39 7.73
N THR A 116 -3.41 -13.98 6.47
CA THR A 116 -2.43 -12.98 5.98
C THR A 116 -3.07 -12.01 4.99
N ASP A 117 -2.55 -10.78 4.99
CA ASP A 117 -2.74 -9.78 3.95
C ASP A 117 -1.36 -9.29 3.52
N ASP A 118 -0.90 -9.78 2.38
CA ASP A 118 0.41 -9.47 1.83
C ASP A 118 0.29 -8.75 0.49
N GLY A 119 1.21 -7.81 0.29
CA GLY A 119 1.35 -7.08 -0.96
C GLY A 119 2.81 -6.90 -1.32
N GLN A 120 3.12 -6.96 -2.61
CA GLN A 120 4.41 -6.58 -3.14
C GLN A 120 4.18 -5.65 -4.33
N VAL A 121 4.79 -4.47 -4.31
CA VAL A 121 4.81 -3.55 -5.45
C VAL A 121 6.18 -3.60 -6.08
N ILE A 122 6.29 -4.09 -7.32
CA ILE A 122 7.51 -4.03 -8.12
C ILE A 122 7.68 -2.63 -8.71
N LYS A 123 8.90 -2.12 -8.67
CA LYS A 123 9.27 -0.78 -9.10
C LYS A 123 10.28 -0.84 -10.23
N THR A 124 10.13 0.07 -11.19
CA THR A 124 11.21 0.40 -12.13
C THR A 124 12.36 1.13 -11.42
N LYS A 125 13.53 1.24 -12.07
CA LYS A 125 14.67 2.05 -11.60
C LYS A 125 14.31 3.52 -11.28
N LYS A 126 13.24 4.05 -11.87
CA LYS A 126 12.74 5.42 -11.64
C LYS A 126 11.67 5.49 -10.54
N ASN A 127 11.54 4.46 -9.70
CA ASN A 127 10.50 4.35 -8.65
C ASN A 127 9.07 4.53 -9.19
N LYS A 128 8.79 3.96 -10.37
CA LYS A 128 7.42 3.82 -10.88
C LYS A 128 6.91 2.42 -10.62
N ALA A 129 5.69 2.28 -10.13
CA ALA A 129 5.06 0.98 -9.95
C ALA A 129 4.85 0.30 -11.32
N GLU A 130 5.29 -0.95 -11.42
CA GLU A 130 5.26 -1.77 -12.65
C GLU A 130 4.36 -2.99 -12.49
N ALA A 131 4.42 -3.63 -11.32
CA ALA A 131 3.58 -4.78 -11.03
C ALA A 131 3.16 -4.78 -9.56
N VAL A 132 2.03 -5.43 -9.29
CA VAL A 132 1.59 -5.73 -7.92
C VAL A 132 1.24 -7.20 -7.78
N PHE A 133 1.74 -7.81 -6.72
CA PHE A 133 1.32 -9.11 -6.24
C PHE A 133 0.57 -8.93 -4.94
N LEU A 134 -0.65 -9.47 -4.84
CA LEU A 134 -1.43 -9.47 -3.60
C LEU A 134 -1.70 -10.92 -3.23
N ASN A 135 -1.53 -11.26 -1.95
CA ASN A 135 -1.87 -12.56 -1.41
C ASN A 135 -2.69 -12.37 -0.14
N PHE A 136 -3.79 -13.12 -0.05
CA PHE A 136 -4.65 -13.14 1.12
C PHE A 136 -4.88 -14.58 1.53
N THR A 137 -4.68 -14.87 2.81
CA THR A 137 -5.05 -16.16 3.38
C THR A 137 -6.09 -15.95 4.48
N ARG A 138 -7.11 -16.81 4.50
CA ARG A 138 -8.15 -16.83 5.53
C ARG A 138 -8.37 -18.26 6.02
N LEU A 139 -8.67 -18.39 7.29
CA LEU A 139 -9.18 -19.63 7.87
C LEU A 139 -10.69 -19.53 8.05
N SER A 140 -11.37 -20.65 7.88
CA SER A 140 -12.76 -20.85 8.31
C SER A 140 -12.93 -22.24 8.91
N GLY A 141 -14.06 -22.48 9.57
CA GLY A 141 -14.33 -23.74 10.25
C GLY A 141 -13.86 -23.75 11.71
N GLY A 142 -14.08 -24.88 12.37
CA GLY A 142 -13.75 -25.11 13.79
C GLY A 142 -12.65 -26.16 13.99
N PRO A 143 -12.30 -26.47 15.25
CA PRO A 143 -11.35 -27.53 15.57
C PRO A 143 -11.72 -28.85 14.87
N GLY A 144 -10.77 -29.42 14.12
CA GLY A 144 -10.96 -30.68 13.38
C GLY A 144 -11.45 -30.53 11.93
N ASN A 145 -11.97 -29.36 11.53
CA ASN A 145 -12.47 -29.09 10.17
C ASN A 145 -12.03 -27.69 9.69
N THR A 146 -10.75 -27.37 9.83
CA THR A 146 -10.19 -26.10 9.37
C THR A 146 -10.10 -26.08 7.86
N VAL A 147 -10.67 -25.05 7.23
CA VAL A 147 -10.53 -24.77 5.80
C VAL A 147 -9.69 -23.52 5.60
N THR A 148 -8.68 -23.64 4.74
CA THR A 148 -7.78 -22.54 4.36
C THR A 148 -8.14 -22.03 2.98
N TYR A 149 -8.47 -20.75 2.87
CA TYR A 149 -8.69 -20.05 1.61
C TYR A 149 -7.48 -19.21 1.28
N SER A 150 -6.89 -19.43 0.11
CA SER A 150 -5.79 -18.64 -0.44
C SER A 150 -6.24 -17.91 -1.71
N LEU A 151 -6.03 -16.60 -1.73
CA LEU A 151 -6.38 -15.74 -2.85
C LEU A 151 -5.16 -14.94 -3.29
N SER A 152 -4.80 -15.06 -4.56
CA SER A 152 -3.66 -14.36 -5.15
C SER A 152 -4.05 -13.58 -6.40
N TYR A 153 -3.48 -12.38 -6.52
CA TYR A 153 -3.60 -11.52 -7.69
C TYR A 153 -2.23 -11.13 -8.24
N THR A 154 -2.11 -11.15 -9.56
CA THR A 154 -0.99 -10.51 -10.27
C THR A 154 -1.52 -9.39 -11.14
N LEU A 155 -0.99 -8.19 -10.95
CA LEU A 155 -1.41 -6.99 -11.68
C LEU A 155 -0.21 -6.36 -12.41
N ARG A 156 -0.42 -5.92 -13.65
CA ARG A 156 0.53 -5.20 -14.51
C ARG A 156 -0.22 -4.23 -15.42
#